data_AF-A0A2G5CW61-F1
#
_entry.id   AF-A0A2G5CW61-F1
#
_cell.length_a   1.000
_cell.length_b   1.000
_cell.length_c   1.000
_cell.angle_alpha   90.00
_cell.angle_beta   90.00
_cell.angle_gamma   90.00
#
_symmetry.space_group_name_H-M   'P 1'
#
loop_
_entity.id
_entity.type
_entity.pdbx_description
1 polymer ?
#
loop_
_entity_poly.entity_id
_entity_poly.type
_entity_poly.pdbx_seq_one_letter_code
_entity_poly.pdbx_strand_id
1 'polypeptide(L)'
;MDLFNRVSRGDLEYLKKVELDVLLNSRDQDRSSVLCIATRCNQLDCCKEILKRCSSLLYHQNHEDKSVLHHAVCVTDYRLMDFFLSAGLDATKSEGDAENMIRYKKWINLQSVGNTALIVAISRKNYYVVKKFVDVDSQYKLSLSGMIKAYKMIKMLTDSRYTDHGYGANVRIVAQ
;
A
#
# COMPACT_ATOMS: atom_id res chain seq x y z
N MET A 1 5.90 21.15 -20.59
CA MET A 1 5.92 20.17 -19.48
C MET A 1 4.71 19.29 -19.63
N ASP A 2 4.92 17.98 -19.77
CA ASP A 2 3.83 16.99 -19.82
C ASP A 2 3.21 16.76 -18.44
N LEU A 3 2.04 16.12 -18.43
CA LEU A 3 1.25 15.80 -17.23
C LEU A 3 2.05 15.03 -16.17
N PHE A 4 2.83 14.03 -16.59
CA PHE A 4 3.57 13.17 -15.66
C PHE A 4 4.72 13.92 -14.99
N ASN A 5 5.38 14.82 -15.70
CA ASN A 5 6.41 15.69 -15.12
C ASN A 5 5.83 16.62 -14.05
N ARG A 6 4.65 17.19 -14.28
CA ARG A 6 3.95 18.03 -13.30
C ARG A 6 3.51 17.24 -12.07
N VAL A 7 2.91 16.08 -12.29
CA VAL A 7 2.43 15.20 -11.21
C VAL A 7 3.58 14.62 -10.39
N SER A 8 4.69 14.21 -11.02
CA SER A 8 5.86 13.69 -10.29
C SER A 8 6.49 14.73 -9.35
N ARG A 9 6.32 16.02 -9.65
CA ARG A 9 6.78 17.15 -8.82
C ARG A 9 5.75 17.63 -7.79
N GLY A 10 4.56 17.03 -7.74
CA GLY A 10 3.52 17.41 -6.79
C GLY A 10 2.79 18.72 -7.16
N ASP A 11 2.74 19.09 -8.43
CA ASP A 11 2.04 20.30 -8.90
C ASP A 11 0.51 20.12 -8.83
N LEU A 12 -0.02 20.19 -7.60
CA LEU A 12 -1.43 19.99 -7.27
C LEU A 12 -2.33 21.03 -7.95
N GLU A 13 -1.88 22.28 -8.04
CA GLU A 13 -2.65 23.37 -8.64
C GLU A 13 -2.78 23.20 -10.16
N TYR A 14 -1.75 22.69 -10.83
CA TYR A 14 -1.87 22.24 -12.21
C TYR A 14 -2.82 21.04 -12.32
N LEU A 15 -2.64 20.01 -11.49
CA LEU A 15 -3.43 18.78 -11.51
C LEU A 15 -4.94 19.05 -11.40
N LYS A 16 -5.35 19.97 -10.53
CA LYS A 16 -6.76 20.40 -10.37
C LYS A 16 -7.39 20.93 -11.66
N LYS A 17 -6.58 21.47 -12.58
CA LYS A 17 -7.01 22.06 -13.85
C LYS A 17 -6.99 21.07 -15.01
N VAL A 18 -6.39 19.88 -14.84
CA VAL A 18 -6.33 18.86 -15.90
C VAL A 18 -7.72 18.27 -16.09
N GLU A 19 -8.18 18.13 -17.32
CA GLU A 19 -9.47 17.51 -17.66
C GLU A 19 -9.60 16.08 -17.13
N LEU A 20 -10.83 15.70 -16.77
CA LEU A 20 -11.12 14.40 -16.16
C LEU A 20 -10.72 13.23 -17.09
N ASP A 21 -11.09 13.32 -18.37
CA ASP A 21 -10.78 12.31 -19.38
C ASP A 21 -9.27 12.13 -19.57
N VAL A 22 -8.53 13.24 -19.55
CA VAL A 22 -7.06 13.23 -19.63
C VAL A 22 -6.47 12.47 -18.43
N LEU A 23 -6.95 12.70 -17.21
CA LEU A 23 -6.48 11.98 -16.02
C LEU A 23 -6.79 10.48 -16.09
N LEU A 24 -7.99 10.11 -16.55
CA LEU A 24 -8.43 8.72 -16.67
C LEU A 24 -7.64 7.93 -17.71
N ASN A 25 -7.32 8.54 -18.84
CA ASN A 25 -6.78 7.86 -20.01
C ASN A 25 -5.26 8.01 -20.19
N SER A 26 -4.63 9.00 -19.58
CA SER A 26 -3.18 9.19 -19.71
C SER A 26 -2.40 8.01 -19.14
N ARG A 27 -1.46 7.50 -19.92
CA ARG A 27 -0.53 6.43 -19.55
C ARG A 27 0.90 6.82 -19.90
N ASP A 28 1.85 6.52 -19.02
CA ASP A 28 3.28 6.68 -19.34
C ASP A 28 3.78 5.51 -20.22
N GLN A 29 5.09 5.45 -20.46
CA GLN A 29 5.71 4.41 -21.29
C GLN A 29 5.53 3.00 -20.70
N ASP A 30 5.43 2.87 -19.37
CA ASP A 30 5.18 1.61 -18.66
C ASP A 30 3.69 1.26 -18.58
N ARG A 31 2.81 2.02 -19.25
CA ARG A 31 1.36 2.04 -19.03
C ARG A 31 0.92 2.31 -17.59
N SER A 32 1.74 3.02 -16.82
CA SER A 32 1.37 3.51 -15.50
C SER A 32 0.34 4.62 -15.62
N SER A 33 -0.69 4.58 -14.77
CA SER A 33 -1.64 5.68 -14.63
C SER A 33 -1.00 6.88 -13.94
N VAL A 34 -1.64 8.05 -14.05
CA VAL A 34 -1.25 9.26 -13.32
C VAL A 34 -1.17 9.01 -11.81
N LEU A 35 -2.04 8.15 -11.26
CA LEU A 35 -2.04 7.76 -9.86
C LEU A 35 -0.78 6.95 -9.48
N CYS A 36 -0.35 6.02 -10.33
CA CYS A 36 0.89 5.26 -10.10
C CYS A 36 2.12 6.19 -10.11
N ILE A 37 2.15 7.20 -11.00
CA ILE A 37 3.23 8.20 -11.03
C ILE A 37 3.25 9.03 -9.75
N ALA A 38 2.11 9.59 -9.34
CA ALA A 38 1.99 10.33 -8.09
C ALA A 38 2.45 9.48 -6.89
N THR A 39 2.08 8.19 -6.88
CA THR A 39 2.49 7.24 -5.83
C THR A 39 4.00 7.04 -5.81
N ARG A 40 4.61 6.69 -6.96
CA ARG A 40 6.07 6.44 -7.08
C ARG A 40 6.90 7.66 -6.64
N CYS A 41 6.37 8.86 -6.88
CA CYS A 41 7.03 10.13 -6.54
C CYS A 41 6.63 10.66 -5.16
N ASN A 42 5.93 9.88 -4.34
CA ASN A 42 5.51 10.23 -2.99
C ASN A 42 4.61 11.49 -2.89
N GLN A 43 3.73 11.69 -3.86
CA GLN A 43 2.87 12.89 -3.95
C GLN A 43 1.48 12.60 -3.39
N LEU A 44 1.37 12.53 -2.06
CA LEU A 44 0.14 12.15 -1.36
C LEU A 44 -1.06 13.04 -1.72
N ASP A 45 -0.90 14.36 -1.74
CA ASP A 45 -2.03 15.27 -2.02
C ASP A 45 -2.48 15.18 -3.48
N CYS A 46 -1.56 14.93 -4.41
CA CYS A 46 -1.93 14.57 -5.78
C CYS A 46 -2.70 13.24 -5.83
N CYS A 47 -2.28 12.22 -5.06
CA CYS A 47 -3.01 10.95 -5.01
C CYS A 47 -4.45 11.11 -4.50
N LYS A 48 -4.65 11.94 -3.47
CA LYS A 48 -5.98 12.27 -2.94
C LYS A 48 -6.85 12.96 -3.99
N GLU A 49 -6.31 13.98 -4.65
CA GLU A 49 -7.05 14.73 -5.68
C GLU A 49 -7.38 13.84 -6.89
N ILE A 50 -6.45 12.99 -7.32
CA ILE A 50 -6.68 12.04 -8.41
C ILE A 50 -7.79 11.07 -8.06
N LEU A 51 -7.78 10.43 -6.87
CA LEU A 51 -8.81 9.46 -6.51
C LEU A 51 -10.17 10.08 -6.21
N LYS A 52 -10.20 11.34 -5.74
CA LYS A 52 -11.44 12.10 -5.60
C LYS A 52 -12.16 12.27 -6.95
N ARG A 53 -11.39 12.43 -8.03
CA ARG A 53 -11.92 12.70 -9.38
C ARG A 53 -12.05 11.43 -10.22
N CYS A 54 -11.11 10.50 -10.08
CA CYS A 54 -10.97 9.30 -10.89
C CYS A 54 -10.78 8.05 -10.01
N SER A 55 -11.77 7.71 -9.21
CA SER A 55 -11.69 6.60 -8.24
C SER A 55 -11.37 5.24 -8.89
N SER A 56 -11.76 5.03 -10.16
CA SER A 56 -11.47 3.82 -10.92
C SER A 56 -9.97 3.55 -11.11
N LEU A 57 -9.13 4.59 -11.09
CA LEU A 57 -7.67 4.46 -11.23
C LEU A 57 -7.03 3.64 -10.10
N LEU A 58 -7.70 3.52 -8.95
CA LEU A 58 -7.27 2.67 -7.83
C LEU A 58 -6.97 1.24 -8.30
N TYR A 59 -7.77 0.74 -9.24
CA TYR A 59 -7.79 -0.66 -9.68
C TYR A 59 -6.88 -0.95 -10.88
N HIS A 60 -6.19 0.05 -11.43
CA HIS A 60 -5.36 -0.13 -12.61
C HIS A 60 -4.02 -0.79 -12.29
N GLN A 61 -3.51 -1.54 -13.26
CA GLN A 61 -2.15 -2.08 -13.28
C GLN A 61 -1.39 -1.55 -14.50
N ASN A 62 -0.07 -1.41 -14.35
CA ASN A 62 0.83 -1.06 -15.44
C ASN A 62 1.23 -2.32 -16.26
N HIS A 63 2.20 -2.22 -17.18
CA HIS A 63 2.69 -3.35 -17.99
C HIS A 63 3.33 -4.50 -17.20
N GLU A 64 3.80 -4.25 -15.98
CA GLU A 64 4.36 -5.26 -15.09
C GLU A 64 3.33 -5.77 -14.07
N ASP A 65 2.05 -5.53 -14.34
CA ASP A 65 0.94 -5.84 -13.44
C ASP A 65 1.05 -5.12 -12.07
N LYS A 66 1.78 -4.01 -11.98
CA LYS A 66 1.91 -3.26 -10.71
C LYS A 66 0.72 -2.32 -10.53
N SER A 67 0.00 -2.53 -9.43
CA SER A 67 -1.00 -1.59 -8.91
C SER A 67 -0.36 -0.54 -7.99
N VAL A 68 -1.14 0.46 -7.59
CA VAL A 68 -0.70 1.50 -6.65
C VAL A 68 -0.21 0.94 -5.31
N LEU A 69 -0.73 -0.20 -4.84
CA LEU A 69 -0.25 -0.83 -3.61
C LEU A 69 1.18 -1.35 -3.76
N HIS A 70 1.55 -1.91 -4.91
CA HIS A 70 2.92 -2.37 -5.17
C HIS A 70 3.90 -1.21 -5.14
N HIS A 71 3.52 -0.06 -5.71
CA HIS A 71 4.32 1.15 -5.66
C HIS A 71 4.40 1.71 -4.24
N ALA A 72 3.28 1.81 -3.51
CA ALA A 72 3.22 2.35 -2.16
C ALA A 72 4.11 1.58 -1.16
N VAL A 73 4.26 0.25 -1.32
CA VAL A 73 5.19 -0.56 -0.50
C VAL A 73 6.65 -0.09 -0.63
N CYS A 74 7.01 0.48 -1.78
CA CYS A 74 8.37 0.91 -2.11
C CYS A 74 8.66 2.36 -1.71
N VAL A 75 7.66 3.09 -1.25
CA VAL A 75 7.77 4.49 -0.82
C VAL A 75 7.96 4.55 0.69
N THR A 76 8.73 5.52 1.17
CA THR A 76 9.05 5.67 2.60
C THR A 76 7.90 6.25 3.43
N ASP A 77 7.02 7.03 2.80
CA ASP A 77 5.86 7.62 3.47
C ASP A 77 4.70 6.63 3.55
N TYR A 78 4.52 6.08 4.75
CA TYR A 78 3.46 5.12 4.99
C TYR A 78 2.04 5.70 4.92
N ARG A 79 1.87 7.03 4.92
CA ARG A 79 0.56 7.68 4.77
C ARG A 79 -0.11 7.33 3.44
N LEU A 80 0.68 7.05 2.40
CA LEU A 80 0.16 6.56 1.13
C LEU A 80 -0.48 5.17 1.27
N MET A 81 0.16 4.26 1.99
CA MET A 81 -0.40 2.92 2.23
C MET A 81 -1.70 3.02 3.03
N ASP A 82 -1.71 3.79 4.11
CA ASP A 82 -2.91 4.02 4.91
C ASP A 82 -4.06 4.63 4.08
N PHE A 83 -3.72 5.63 3.26
CA PHE A 83 -4.68 6.27 2.37
C PHE A 83 -5.28 5.28 1.37
N PHE A 84 -4.48 4.48 0.67
CA PHE A 84 -5.01 3.55 -0.35
C PHE A 84 -5.85 2.43 0.25
N LEU A 85 -5.45 1.86 1.39
CA LEU A 85 -6.27 0.85 2.07
C LEU A 85 -7.61 1.44 2.51
N SER A 86 -7.59 2.65 3.07
CA SER A 86 -8.81 3.35 3.49
C SER A 86 -9.70 3.69 2.29
N ALA A 87 -9.14 4.25 1.21
CA ALA A 87 -9.89 4.60 0.01
C ALA A 87 -10.54 3.39 -0.65
N GLY A 88 -9.84 2.25 -0.68
CA GLY A 88 -10.39 1.00 -1.19
C GLY A 88 -11.52 0.44 -0.32
N LEU A 89 -11.40 0.54 1.02
CA LEU A 89 -12.46 0.15 1.95
C LEU A 89 -13.66 1.10 1.89
N ASP A 90 -13.45 2.41 1.75
CA ASP A 90 -14.55 3.37 1.62
C ASP A 90 -15.35 3.12 0.33
N ALA A 91 -14.68 2.71 -0.74
CA ALA A 91 -15.32 2.27 -1.98
C ALA A 91 -16.17 1.00 -1.83
N THR A 92 -16.10 0.27 -0.70
CA THR A 92 -16.99 -0.88 -0.43
C THR A 92 -18.33 -0.51 0.19
N LYS A 93 -18.47 0.71 0.72
CA LYS A 93 -19.65 1.15 1.50
C LYS A 93 -20.78 1.77 0.65
N SER A 94 -20.61 1.85 -0.67
CA SER A 94 -21.65 2.31 -1.60
C SER A 94 -22.61 1.16 -1.95
N GLU A 95 -23.85 1.48 -2.34
CA GLU A 95 -24.87 0.50 -2.78
C GLU A 95 -24.26 -0.64 -3.63
N GLY A 96 -24.53 -1.89 -3.24
CA GLY A 96 -23.88 -3.07 -3.82
C GLY A 96 -22.69 -3.64 -2.99
N ASP A 97 -22.71 -3.45 -1.66
CA ASP A 97 -21.63 -3.78 -0.72
C ASP A 97 -20.92 -5.13 -0.97
N ALA A 98 -21.65 -6.19 -1.30
CA ALA A 98 -21.06 -7.51 -1.55
C ALA A 98 -20.18 -7.52 -2.82
N GLU A 99 -20.65 -6.93 -3.92
CA GLU A 99 -19.87 -6.84 -5.16
C GLU A 99 -18.68 -5.91 -5.00
N ASN A 100 -18.87 -4.79 -4.29
CA ASN A 100 -17.80 -3.84 -4.01
C ASN A 100 -16.72 -4.47 -3.11
N MET A 101 -17.11 -5.26 -2.11
CA MET A 101 -16.18 -6.04 -1.29
C MET A 101 -15.46 -7.12 -2.09
N ILE A 102 -16.13 -7.81 -3.02
CA ILE A 102 -15.49 -8.76 -3.94
C ILE A 102 -14.45 -8.03 -4.81
N ARG A 103 -14.78 -6.86 -5.35
CA ARG A 103 -13.85 -6.03 -6.13
C ARG A 103 -12.64 -5.59 -5.30
N TYR A 104 -12.86 -5.14 -4.06
CA TYR A 104 -11.79 -4.78 -3.14
C TYR A 104 -10.89 -5.98 -2.81
N LYS A 105 -11.49 -7.15 -2.50
CA LYS A 105 -10.76 -8.39 -2.26
C LYS A 105 -9.92 -8.84 -3.46
N LYS A 106 -10.43 -8.67 -4.68
CA LYS A 106 -9.67 -8.93 -5.91
C LYS A 106 -8.51 -7.96 -6.07
N TRP A 107 -8.76 -6.67 -5.84
CA TRP A 107 -7.77 -5.60 -5.97
C TRP A 107 -6.58 -5.74 -5.02
N ILE A 108 -6.84 -5.97 -3.74
CA ILE A 108 -5.80 -6.09 -2.71
C ILE A 108 -4.92 -7.33 -2.94
N ASN A 109 -5.43 -8.33 -3.66
CA ASN A 109 -4.72 -9.56 -4.05
C ASN A 109 -4.16 -9.53 -5.48
N LEU A 110 -4.20 -8.39 -6.19
CA LEU A 110 -3.55 -8.26 -7.49
C LEU A 110 -2.07 -8.62 -7.36
N GLN A 111 -1.56 -9.34 -8.35
CA GLN A 111 -0.18 -9.80 -8.39
C GLN A 111 0.61 -9.03 -9.44
N SER A 112 1.86 -8.71 -9.12
CA SER A 112 2.88 -8.29 -10.06
C SER A 112 4.00 -9.34 -10.05
N VAL A 113 4.26 -9.96 -11.20
CA VAL A 113 5.25 -11.05 -11.34
C VAL A 113 5.04 -12.14 -10.27
N GLY A 114 3.79 -12.56 -10.08
CA GLY A 114 3.40 -13.59 -9.09
C GLY A 114 3.38 -13.14 -7.62
N ASN A 115 3.70 -11.88 -7.32
CA ASN A 115 3.74 -11.37 -5.95
C ASN A 115 2.64 -10.35 -5.69
N THR A 116 1.87 -10.52 -4.62
CA THR A 116 0.98 -9.46 -4.12
C THR A 116 1.79 -8.37 -3.43
N ALA A 117 1.20 -7.19 -3.24
CA ALA A 117 1.81 -6.10 -2.46
C ALA A 117 2.21 -6.54 -1.04
N LEU A 118 1.45 -7.44 -0.40
CA LEU A 118 1.81 -8.04 0.89
C LEU A 118 3.11 -8.86 0.79
N ILE A 119 3.25 -9.72 -0.22
CA ILE A 119 4.47 -10.51 -0.42
C ILE A 119 5.68 -9.60 -0.67
N VAL A 120 5.52 -8.53 -1.44
CA VAL A 120 6.57 -7.52 -1.64
C VAL A 120 6.93 -6.81 -0.32
N ALA A 121 5.95 -6.49 0.53
CA ALA A 121 6.22 -5.88 1.83
C ALA A 121 7.01 -6.82 2.76
N ILE A 122 6.67 -8.12 2.75
CA ILE A 122 7.39 -9.16 3.51
C ILE A 122 8.84 -9.27 3.03
N SER A 123 9.08 -9.36 1.72
CA SER A 123 10.45 -9.51 1.19
C SER A 123 11.34 -8.32 1.52
N ARG A 124 10.76 -7.12 1.62
CA ARG A 124 11.45 -5.88 1.97
C ARG A 124 11.58 -5.63 3.47
N LYS A 125 11.11 -6.55 4.31
CA LYS A 125 11.07 -6.35 5.77
C LYS A 125 10.28 -5.11 6.21
N ASN A 126 9.25 -4.74 5.45
CA ASN A 126 8.43 -3.56 5.74
C ASN A 126 7.31 -3.90 6.75
N TYR A 127 7.68 -3.95 8.03
CA TYR A 127 6.79 -4.42 9.10
C TYR A 127 5.55 -3.54 9.30
N TYR A 128 5.65 -2.22 9.09
CA TYR A 128 4.50 -1.33 9.17
C TYR A 128 3.43 -1.75 8.17
N VAL A 129 3.81 -1.89 6.90
CA VAL A 129 2.89 -2.24 5.82
C VAL A 129 2.35 -3.67 6.00
N VAL A 130 3.20 -4.62 6.41
CA VAL A 130 2.75 -5.99 6.72
C VAL A 130 1.70 -5.98 7.83
N LYS A 131 1.92 -5.21 8.90
CA LYS A 131 0.93 -5.07 9.98
C LYS A 131 -0.39 -4.50 9.46
N LYS A 132 -0.36 -3.48 8.61
CA LYS A 132 -1.57 -2.89 8.02
C LYS A 132 -2.37 -3.89 7.19
N PHE A 133 -1.71 -4.70 6.36
CA PHE A 133 -2.38 -5.79 5.64
C PHE A 133 -3.00 -6.83 6.58
N VAL A 134 -2.30 -7.20 7.65
CA VAL A 134 -2.81 -8.16 8.64
C VAL A 134 -4.01 -7.61 9.40
N ASP A 135 -3.96 -6.34 9.82
CA ASP A 135 -5.05 -5.68 10.53
C ASP A 135 -6.33 -5.66 9.66
N VAL A 136 -6.18 -5.28 8.38
CA VAL A 136 -7.27 -5.24 7.40
C VAL A 136 -7.81 -6.65 7.09
N ASP A 137 -6.95 -7.65 6.88
CA ASP A 137 -7.40 -9.04 6.66
C ASP A 137 -8.14 -9.61 7.88
N SER A 138 -7.64 -9.33 9.08
CA SER A 138 -8.28 -9.76 10.32
C SER A 138 -9.67 -9.17 10.48
N GLN A 139 -9.83 -7.88 10.16
CA GLN A 139 -11.11 -7.16 10.27
C GLN A 139 -12.13 -7.61 9.22
N TYR A 140 -11.72 -7.80 7.96
CA TYR A 140 -12.63 -8.01 6.83
C TYR A 140 -12.59 -9.42 6.21
N LYS A 141 -11.78 -10.34 6.75
CA LYS A 141 -11.67 -11.75 6.32
C LYS A 141 -11.36 -11.91 4.84
N LEU A 142 -10.40 -11.13 4.34
CA LEU A 142 -10.10 -11.01 2.91
C LEU A 142 -9.37 -12.22 2.33
N SER A 143 -8.82 -13.09 3.17
CA SER A 143 -8.06 -14.27 2.75
C SER A 143 -6.84 -13.89 1.91
N LEU A 144 -6.06 -12.90 2.36
CA LEU A 144 -4.93 -12.39 1.59
C LEU A 144 -3.87 -13.48 1.30
N SER A 145 -3.36 -13.50 0.06
CA SER A 145 -2.22 -14.35 -0.28
C SER A 145 -0.96 -13.85 0.44
N GLY A 146 -0.32 -14.74 1.19
CA GLY A 146 0.88 -14.43 1.97
C GLY A 146 0.68 -14.28 3.48
N MET A 147 -0.55 -14.39 4.00
CA MET A 147 -0.83 -14.22 5.43
C MET A 147 -0.04 -15.15 6.35
N ILE A 148 0.18 -16.42 5.95
CA ILE A 148 1.02 -17.36 6.72
C ILE A 148 2.46 -16.81 6.87
N LYS A 149 3.01 -16.25 5.79
CA LYS A 149 4.36 -15.64 5.81
C LYS A 149 4.36 -14.35 6.64
N ALA A 150 3.30 -13.54 6.55
CA ALA A 150 3.13 -12.32 7.35
C ALA A 150 3.12 -12.62 8.85
N TYR A 151 2.32 -13.61 9.31
CA TYR A 151 2.27 -13.98 10.72
C TYR A 151 3.62 -14.51 11.24
N LYS A 152 4.32 -15.35 10.46
CA LYS A 152 5.67 -15.82 10.82
C LYS A 152 6.64 -14.66 10.99
N MET A 153 6.60 -13.68 10.09
CA MET A 153 7.44 -12.50 10.15
C MET A 153 7.17 -11.63 11.39
N ILE A 154 5.90 -11.35 11.70
CA ILE A 154 5.52 -10.57 12.90
C ILE A 154 5.96 -11.31 14.17
N LYS A 155 5.76 -12.63 14.22
CA LYS A 155 6.18 -13.46 15.36
C LYS A 155 7.69 -13.41 15.60
N MET A 156 8.51 -13.53 14.55
CA MET A 156 9.97 -13.42 14.69
C MET A 156 10.40 -12.07 15.28
N LEU A 157 9.71 -10.97 14.95
CA LEU A 157 9.98 -9.65 15.55
C LEU A 157 9.54 -9.51 17.00
N THR A 158 8.44 -10.15 17.39
CA THR A 158 8.02 -10.12 18.79
C THR A 158 8.99 -10.93 19.62
N ASP A 159 9.34 -12.13 19.16
CA ASP A 159 10.23 -13.04 19.87
C ASP A 159 11.66 -12.47 19.98
N SER A 160 12.18 -11.81 18.93
CA SER A 160 13.51 -11.16 18.99
C SER A 160 13.58 -9.97 19.95
N ARG A 161 12.45 -9.29 20.20
CA ARG A 161 12.37 -8.20 21.18
C ARG A 161 12.24 -8.72 22.61
N TYR A 162 11.77 -9.95 22.80
CA TYR A 162 11.74 -10.61 24.11
C TYR A 162 13.11 -11.16 24.53
N THR A 163 13.99 -11.48 23.59
CA THR A 163 15.33 -12.00 23.90
C THR A 163 16.36 -10.94 24.32
N ASP A 164 16.04 -9.64 24.23
CA ASP A 164 17.01 -8.55 24.48
C ASP A 164 16.90 -7.92 25.89
N HIS A 165 16.02 -8.44 26.77
CA HIS A 165 15.82 -7.92 28.14
C HIS A 165 15.90 -9.02 29.22
N GLY A 166 17.05 -9.68 29.32
CA GLY A 166 17.34 -10.42 30.53
C GLY A 166 18.64 -11.17 30.46
N TYR A 167 19.76 -10.49 30.74
CA TYR A 167 20.86 -11.00 31.58
C TYR A 167 21.78 -9.81 31.94
N GLY A 168 21.92 -9.53 33.25
CA GLY A 168 22.86 -8.51 33.71
C GLY A 168 22.70 -7.97 35.13
N ALA A 169 21.80 -8.49 35.97
CA ALA A 169 21.84 -8.20 37.41
C ALA A 169 22.93 -9.06 38.07
N ASN A 170 24.14 -8.51 38.14
CA ASN A 170 25.21 -9.01 39.00
C ASN A 170 24.84 -8.76 40.47
N VAL A 171 24.23 -9.75 41.13
CA VAL A 171 24.25 -9.82 42.60
C VAL A 171 25.37 -10.78 42.98
N ARG A 172 26.53 -10.21 43.31
CA ARG A 172 27.58 -10.90 44.04
C ARG A 172 27.05 -11.21 45.45
N ILE A 173 26.71 -12.46 45.71
CA ILE A 173 26.71 -12.99 47.06
C ILE A 173 28.16 -13.39 47.34
N VAL A 174 28.86 -12.57 48.12
CA VAL A 174 30.12 -12.97 48.75
C VAL A 174 29.75 -13.50 50.12
N ALA A 175 29.88 -14.81 50.31
CA ALA A 175 29.87 -15.41 51.63
C ALA A 175 31.29 -15.30 52.21
N GLN A 176 31.41 -14.61 53.35
CA GLN A 176 32.38 -14.86 54.42
C GLN A 176 31.78 -14.36 55.72
#